data_AF-A0A0Q9J2D4-F1
#
_entry.id   AF-A0A0Q9J2D4-F1
#
_cell.length_a   1.000
_cell.length_b   1.000
_cell.length_c   1.000
_cell.angle_alpha   90.00
_cell.angle_beta   90.00
_cell.angle_gamma   90.00
#
_symmetry.space_group_name_H-M   'P 1'
#
loop_
_entity.id
_entity.type
_entity.pdbx_description
1 polymer ?
#
loop_
_entity_poly.entity_id
_entity_poly.type
_entity_poly.pdbx_seq_one_letter_code
_entity_poly.pdbx_strand_id
1 'polypeptide(L)'
;MTPKPDHRATYLAFKNASSGPLIVERPALFSPAAAAQDAGTGKTAVGRFGPLYLPLEYTDWAEEGQAHVNSCYIGDWTPLSKTRVSGPQALEFLSQLGMNDLSKFEIGQVKHHVQLDENAWIASEGILLRIDDGEFVYTAGSGDWLVWQLSQREWAASAEDISPDLFIFGVQGPESLAVVSAATGDDLTDIRFNRSRVTQLNGVAVRVLRTGISGELGYEVHGPAEHADEIWSALVEAGAPYGIKKLGFRAQSIQHIESGIATNGLDYMPSSAITPGAAWQFKRSYPGGSFVAESFTDYFRRPTELGWGGRGALTHKFIGRDALVAEAEAGGPRRIHVGLTWNSDDVLDVFASYFRDGDLPEPMELPKVQGPVFDQVRVDGEPVGVSTGRTLSVVLRRTISLAVIDRAHAAPGTRVTVLWGRPGTAQREIRAEVTELPFKPDHRRVDVQAMEHA
;
A
#
# COMPACT_ATOMS: atom_id res chain seq x y z
N MET A 1 -25.51 -1.55 -28.07
CA MET A 1 -24.60 -1.29 -26.94
C MET A 1 -25.45 -0.80 -25.79
N THR A 2 -25.57 -1.58 -24.73
CA THR A 2 -26.26 -1.14 -23.50
C THR A 2 -25.44 0.01 -22.91
N PRO A 3 -26.05 1.12 -22.45
CA PRO A 3 -25.30 2.19 -21.78
C PRO A 3 -24.50 1.59 -20.61
N LYS A 4 -23.20 1.92 -20.50
CA LYS A 4 -22.44 1.57 -19.30
C LYS A 4 -23.14 2.23 -18.08
N PRO A 5 -23.32 1.51 -16.97
CA PRO A 5 -23.86 2.10 -15.74
C PRO A 5 -23.01 3.29 -15.29
N ASP A 6 -23.64 4.31 -14.72
CA ASP A 6 -22.94 5.42 -14.07
C ASP A 6 -22.19 4.88 -12.83
N HIS A 7 -20.86 4.82 -12.93
CA HIS A 7 -19.97 4.32 -11.89
C HIS A 7 -20.12 5.13 -10.59
N ARG A 8 -20.27 6.46 -10.68
CA ARG A 8 -20.42 7.35 -9.52
C ARG A 8 -21.76 7.11 -8.83
N ALA A 9 -22.87 7.06 -9.57
CA ALA A 9 -24.18 6.77 -8.97
C ALA A 9 -24.18 5.42 -8.22
N THR A 10 -23.55 4.40 -8.81
CA THR A 10 -23.50 3.05 -8.24
C THR A 10 -22.56 2.98 -7.01
N TYR A 11 -21.40 3.62 -7.06
CA TYR A 11 -20.49 3.76 -5.92
C TYR A 11 -21.17 4.45 -4.73
N LEU A 12 -21.89 5.57 -4.98
CA LEU A 12 -22.61 6.30 -3.95
C LEU A 12 -23.73 5.47 -3.33
N ALA A 13 -24.47 4.72 -4.15
CA ALA A 13 -25.51 3.80 -3.66
C ALA A 13 -24.93 2.75 -2.70
N PHE A 14 -23.78 2.16 -3.04
CA PHE A 14 -23.11 1.18 -2.17
C PHE A 14 -22.56 1.81 -0.89
N LYS A 15 -21.85 2.94 -0.99
CA LYS A 15 -21.31 3.66 0.17
C LYS A 15 -22.39 3.95 1.22
N ASN A 16 -23.61 4.22 0.76
CA ASN A 16 -24.76 4.52 1.61
C ASN A 16 -25.61 3.29 1.99
N ALA A 17 -25.34 2.10 1.44
CA ALA A 17 -26.14 0.90 1.67
C ALA A 17 -25.56 0.02 2.78
N SER A 18 -26.21 0.01 3.94
CA SER A 18 -25.97 -0.98 5.01
C SER A 18 -26.85 -2.24 4.91
N SER A 19 -27.85 -2.26 4.01
CA SER A 19 -28.77 -3.38 3.76
C SER A 19 -29.55 -3.15 2.45
N GLY A 20 -29.19 -3.84 1.37
CA GLY A 20 -29.85 -3.76 0.05
C GLY A 20 -30.14 -5.16 -0.53
N PRO A 21 -31.08 -5.30 -1.48
CA PRO A 21 -31.46 -6.58 -2.06
C PRO A 21 -30.33 -7.22 -2.90
N LEU A 22 -30.43 -8.55 -3.10
CA LEU A 22 -29.51 -9.35 -3.91
C LEU A 22 -29.40 -8.81 -5.35
N ILE A 23 -28.16 -8.66 -5.80
CA ILE A 23 -27.80 -7.92 -7.00
C ILE A 23 -27.87 -8.84 -8.25
N VAL A 24 -28.66 -8.46 -9.25
CA VAL A 24 -28.95 -9.23 -10.48
C VAL A 24 -28.18 -8.75 -11.74
N GLU A 25 -27.53 -7.59 -11.68
CA GLU A 25 -26.61 -7.05 -12.70
C GLU A 25 -25.24 -6.79 -12.05
N ARG A 26 -24.10 -6.94 -12.75
CA ARG A 26 -22.76 -6.86 -12.11
C ARG A 26 -22.64 -5.58 -11.25
N PRO A 27 -22.56 -5.71 -9.91
CA PRO A 27 -22.52 -4.55 -9.04
C PRO A 27 -21.25 -3.72 -9.27
N ALA A 28 -21.28 -2.41 -9.00
CA ALA A 28 -20.07 -1.56 -8.88
C ALA A 28 -19.24 -1.88 -7.61
N LEU A 29 -19.26 -3.14 -7.24
CA LEU A 29 -18.33 -3.76 -6.33
C LEU A 29 -17.05 -4.12 -7.08
N PHE A 30 -16.97 -4.05 -8.40
CA PHE A 30 -15.74 -4.32 -9.14
C PHE A 30 -15.07 -3.04 -9.62
N SER A 31 -13.78 -3.13 -9.96
CA SER A 31 -13.06 -2.06 -10.65
C SER A 31 -13.81 -1.55 -11.88
N PRO A 32 -13.73 -0.24 -12.23
CA PRO A 32 -14.24 0.25 -13.51
C PRO A 32 -13.55 -0.39 -14.73
N ALA A 33 -12.42 -1.09 -14.55
CA ALA A 33 -11.75 -1.90 -15.58
C ALA A 33 -12.13 -3.39 -15.54
N ALA A 34 -13.16 -3.78 -14.78
CA ALA A 34 -13.48 -5.20 -14.56
C ALA A 34 -13.71 -5.98 -15.86
N ALA A 35 -14.32 -5.37 -16.88
CA ALA A 35 -14.57 -6.08 -18.14
C ALA A 35 -13.26 -6.42 -18.86
N ALA A 36 -12.31 -5.47 -18.89
CA ALA A 36 -10.97 -5.70 -19.44
C ALA A 36 -10.12 -6.64 -18.57
N GLN A 37 -10.28 -6.59 -17.25
CA GLN A 37 -9.59 -7.48 -16.32
C GLN A 37 -10.07 -8.93 -16.44
N ASP A 38 -11.37 -9.11 -16.60
CA ASP A 38 -12.00 -10.43 -16.81
C ASP A 38 -11.67 -11.00 -18.19
N ALA A 39 -11.39 -10.15 -19.17
CA ALA A 39 -10.92 -10.59 -20.47
C ALA A 39 -9.56 -11.29 -20.34
N GLY A 40 -9.53 -12.58 -20.69
CA GLY A 40 -8.33 -13.39 -20.64
C GLY A 40 -7.87 -13.79 -19.25
N THR A 41 -8.76 -13.85 -18.25
CA THR A 41 -8.52 -14.67 -17.05
C THR A 41 -9.32 -15.97 -17.13
N GLY A 42 -8.62 -17.10 -16.96
CA GLY A 42 -9.28 -18.40 -16.76
C GLY A 42 -9.76 -18.60 -15.32
N LYS A 43 -9.43 -17.67 -14.42
CA LYS A 43 -9.74 -17.72 -12.98
C LYS A 43 -10.88 -16.77 -12.65
N THR A 44 -11.84 -17.25 -11.87
CA THR A 44 -13.03 -16.49 -11.44
C THR A 44 -12.97 -16.07 -9.97
N ALA A 45 -11.87 -16.34 -9.28
CA ALA A 45 -11.67 -15.97 -7.88
C ALA A 45 -11.41 -14.46 -7.77
N VAL A 46 -12.05 -13.82 -6.80
CA VAL A 46 -11.95 -12.38 -6.56
C VAL A 46 -11.61 -12.10 -5.11
N GLY A 47 -10.79 -11.09 -4.87
CA GLY A 47 -10.43 -10.59 -3.55
C GLY A 47 -11.01 -9.20 -3.34
N ARG A 48 -11.28 -8.83 -2.09
CA ARG A 48 -11.81 -7.51 -1.74
C ARG A 48 -10.67 -6.58 -1.33
N PHE A 49 -10.48 -5.50 -2.08
CA PHE A 49 -9.55 -4.42 -1.77
C PHE A 49 -10.34 -3.14 -1.48
N GLY A 50 -10.40 -2.72 -0.21
CA GLY A 50 -11.22 -1.57 0.20
C GLY A 50 -12.71 -1.73 -0.19
N PRO A 51 -13.29 -0.78 -0.95
CA PRO A 51 -14.68 -0.86 -1.39
C PRO A 51 -14.90 -1.76 -2.61
N LEU A 52 -13.85 -2.15 -3.34
CA LEU A 52 -13.97 -2.89 -4.60
C LEU A 52 -13.42 -4.31 -4.51
N TYR A 53 -13.73 -5.11 -5.51
CA TYR A 53 -13.28 -6.46 -5.76
C TYR A 53 -12.40 -6.45 -7.00
N LEU A 54 -11.26 -7.13 -6.88
CA LEU A 54 -10.29 -7.33 -7.94
C LEU A 54 -10.13 -8.83 -8.19
N PRO A 55 -9.69 -9.25 -9.38
CA PRO A 55 -9.26 -10.62 -9.59
C PRO A 55 -8.19 -11.02 -8.57
N LEU A 56 -8.38 -12.18 -7.94
CA LEU A 56 -7.46 -12.68 -6.92
C LEU A 56 -6.10 -13.04 -7.55
N GLU A 57 -6.15 -13.65 -8.74
CA GLU A 57 -5.03 -14.07 -9.58
C GLU A 57 -5.50 -14.03 -11.04
N TYR A 58 -4.60 -13.72 -11.96
CA TYR A 58 -4.81 -13.80 -13.41
C TYR A 58 -4.15 -15.06 -14.01
N THR A 59 -2.93 -15.39 -13.60
CA THR A 59 -2.21 -16.62 -13.98
C THR A 59 -1.94 -17.46 -12.75
N ASP A 60 -0.90 -17.17 -11.98
CA ASP A 60 -0.63 -17.69 -10.65
C ASP A 60 0.21 -16.69 -9.85
N TRP A 61 0.01 -16.67 -8.53
CA TRP A 61 0.66 -15.68 -7.66
C TRP A 61 2.19 -15.66 -7.75
N ALA A 62 2.83 -16.78 -8.14
CA ALA A 62 4.28 -16.87 -8.18
C ALA A 62 4.82 -16.19 -9.45
N GLU A 63 4.21 -16.47 -10.61
CA GLU A 63 4.52 -15.77 -11.85
C GLU A 63 4.22 -14.27 -11.76
N GLU A 64 3.07 -13.92 -11.19
CA GLU A 64 2.67 -12.51 -10.98
C GLU A 64 3.60 -11.81 -9.99
N GLY A 65 3.95 -12.48 -8.89
CA GLY A 65 4.78 -11.93 -7.82
C GLY A 65 6.23 -11.68 -8.23
N GLN A 66 6.78 -12.38 -9.21
CA GLN A 66 8.14 -12.15 -9.73
C GLN A 66 8.20 -11.16 -10.90
N ALA A 67 7.05 -10.80 -11.49
CA ALA A 67 6.99 -9.97 -12.69
C ALA A 67 7.63 -8.59 -12.50
N HIS A 68 7.54 -8.04 -11.29
CA HIS A 68 8.15 -6.74 -10.99
C HIS A 68 9.67 -6.73 -11.11
N VAL A 69 10.36 -7.87 -10.93
CA VAL A 69 11.82 -7.97 -11.10
C VAL A 69 12.20 -8.45 -12.50
N ASN A 70 11.44 -9.38 -13.06
CA ASN A 70 11.80 -10.04 -14.33
C ASN A 70 11.35 -9.29 -15.59
N SER A 71 10.30 -8.46 -15.48
CA SER A 71 9.75 -7.67 -16.59
C SER A 71 9.00 -6.43 -16.07
N CYS A 72 7.67 -6.48 -16.04
CA CYS A 72 6.82 -5.55 -15.31
C CYS A 72 5.43 -6.17 -15.09
N TYR A 73 4.67 -5.61 -14.15
CA TYR A 73 3.24 -5.87 -14.03
C TYR A 73 2.41 -4.62 -14.30
N ILE A 74 1.13 -4.82 -14.63
CA ILE A 74 0.03 -3.86 -14.41
C ILE A 74 -0.84 -4.36 -13.25
N GLY A 75 -1.09 -3.50 -12.27
CA GLY A 75 -1.98 -3.78 -11.14
C GLY A 75 -2.97 -2.64 -10.91
N ASP A 76 -4.05 -2.93 -10.19
CA ASP A 76 -5.15 -2.00 -9.98
C ASP A 76 -5.21 -1.44 -8.55
N TRP A 77 -4.95 -0.13 -8.42
CA TRP A 77 -5.07 0.64 -7.18
C TRP A 77 -6.26 1.61 -7.21
N THR A 78 -7.16 1.45 -8.19
CA THR A 78 -8.46 2.15 -8.23
C THR A 78 -9.26 2.04 -6.93
N PRO A 79 -9.19 0.96 -6.13
CA PRO A 79 -9.94 0.90 -4.88
C PRO A 79 -9.46 1.85 -3.76
N LEU A 80 -8.26 2.44 -3.87
CA LEU A 80 -7.79 3.44 -2.91
C LEU A 80 -8.67 4.69 -2.92
N SER A 81 -8.87 5.31 -1.75
CA SER A 81 -9.59 6.58 -1.67
C SER A 81 -8.82 7.68 -2.39
N LYS A 82 -9.52 8.55 -3.13
CA LYS A 82 -8.99 9.78 -3.71
C LYS A 82 -9.79 10.97 -3.18
N THR A 83 -9.14 11.88 -2.48
CA THR A 83 -9.75 13.11 -1.97
C THR A 83 -9.13 14.31 -2.66
N ARG A 84 -9.93 15.09 -3.40
CA ARG A 84 -9.51 16.39 -3.94
C ARG A 84 -9.59 17.42 -2.83
N VAL A 85 -8.51 18.14 -2.58
CA VAL A 85 -8.46 19.26 -1.64
C VAL A 85 -8.20 20.53 -2.43
N SER A 86 -9.08 21.51 -2.31
CA SER A 86 -9.02 22.73 -3.13
C SER A 86 -9.29 24.00 -2.31
N GLY A 87 -8.66 25.11 -2.70
CA GLY A 87 -8.96 26.44 -2.17
C GLY A 87 -7.73 27.20 -1.64
N PRO A 88 -7.88 28.50 -1.33
CA PRO A 88 -6.76 29.37 -0.93
C PRO A 88 -5.94 28.88 0.26
N GLN A 89 -6.55 28.15 1.20
CA GLN A 89 -5.87 27.61 2.38
C GLN A 89 -5.59 26.10 2.30
N ALA A 90 -5.78 25.46 1.14
CA ALA A 90 -5.59 24.01 0.99
C ALA A 90 -4.16 23.57 1.34
N LEU A 91 -3.15 24.29 0.85
CA LEU A 91 -1.74 23.98 1.15
C LEU A 91 -1.41 24.16 2.64
N GLU A 92 -1.95 25.23 3.27
CA GLU A 92 -1.76 25.50 4.69
C GLU A 92 -2.38 24.38 5.54
N PHE A 93 -3.61 23.98 5.22
CA PHE A 93 -4.31 22.88 5.88
C PHE A 93 -3.51 21.57 5.78
N LEU A 94 -3.13 21.18 4.55
CA LEU A 94 -2.34 19.96 4.32
C LEU A 94 -1.01 20.01 5.07
N SER A 95 -0.33 21.16 5.08
CA SER A 95 0.93 21.34 5.80
C SER A 95 0.78 21.22 7.31
N GLN A 96 -0.35 21.63 7.90
CA GLN A 96 -0.61 21.45 9.35
C GLN A 96 -1.05 20.03 9.68
N LEU A 97 -1.64 19.31 8.72
CA LEU A 97 -2.14 17.95 8.91
C LEU A 97 -1.04 16.88 8.84
N GLY A 98 0.01 17.11 8.04
CA GLY A 98 1.09 16.15 7.80
C GLY A 98 2.47 16.59 8.28
N MET A 99 3.33 15.61 8.57
CA MET A 99 4.72 15.84 9.01
C MET A 99 5.66 16.29 7.87
N ASN A 100 5.19 16.25 6.62
CA ASN A 100 6.00 16.58 5.46
C ASN A 100 6.01 18.09 5.20
N ASP A 101 7.20 18.67 5.04
CA ASP A 101 7.33 20.06 4.61
C ASP A 101 6.83 20.25 3.17
N LEU A 102 5.79 21.09 3.02
CA LEU A 102 5.17 21.41 1.74
C LEU A 102 5.56 22.78 1.17
N SER A 103 6.50 23.51 1.80
CA SER A 103 6.93 24.86 1.37
C SER A 103 7.51 24.92 -0.05
N LYS A 104 8.09 23.81 -0.52
CA LYS A 104 8.65 23.65 -1.87
C LYS A 104 7.88 22.63 -2.71
N PHE A 105 6.59 22.47 -2.45
CA PHE A 105 5.77 21.46 -3.12
C PHE A 105 5.32 21.96 -4.49
N GLU A 106 5.96 21.53 -5.56
CA GLU A 106 5.71 22.03 -6.93
C GLU A 106 4.49 21.37 -7.59
N ILE A 107 3.87 22.06 -8.55
CA ILE A 107 2.84 21.46 -9.41
C ILE A 107 3.42 20.24 -10.14
N GLY A 108 2.64 19.17 -10.18
CA GLY A 108 3.03 17.87 -10.71
C GLY A 108 3.89 17.04 -9.76
N GLN A 109 4.28 17.55 -8.59
CA GLN A 109 5.04 16.77 -7.61
C GLN A 109 4.13 15.86 -6.77
N VAL A 110 4.69 14.72 -6.37
CA VAL A 110 4.09 13.75 -5.46
C VAL A 110 4.89 13.73 -4.16
N LYS A 111 4.21 13.64 -3.01
CA LYS A 111 4.84 13.45 -1.70
C LYS A 111 4.14 12.33 -0.95
N HIS A 112 4.90 11.44 -0.33
CA HIS A 112 4.36 10.58 0.73
C HIS A 112 3.94 11.49 1.88
N HIS A 113 2.64 11.60 2.14
CA HIS A 113 2.07 12.56 3.07
C HIS A 113 1.53 11.82 4.30
N VAL A 114 2.28 11.89 5.39
CA VAL A 114 1.99 11.15 6.63
C VAL A 114 1.28 12.07 7.61
N GLN A 115 0.04 11.73 7.94
CA GLN A 115 -0.88 12.47 8.80
C GLN A 115 -0.92 11.82 10.18
N LEU A 116 -0.76 12.62 11.23
CA LEU A 116 -0.62 12.13 12.60
C LEU A 116 -1.76 12.61 13.49
N ASP A 117 -1.96 11.94 14.62
CA ASP A 117 -2.68 12.50 15.76
C ASP A 117 -1.74 13.24 16.73
N GLU A 118 -2.31 13.85 17.77
CA GLU A 118 -1.57 14.62 18.79
C GLU A 118 -0.47 13.81 19.52
N ASN A 119 -0.58 12.48 19.54
CA ASN A 119 0.40 11.58 20.17
C ASN A 119 1.48 11.09 19.20
N ALA A 120 1.49 11.64 17.97
CA ALA A 120 2.32 11.25 16.84
C ALA A 120 2.04 9.85 16.25
N TRP A 121 0.92 9.21 16.59
CA TRP A 121 0.53 7.97 15.92
C TRP A 121 0.10 8.28 14.49
N ILE A 122 0.44 7.38 13.56
CA ILE A 122 0.03 7.52 12.16
C ILE A 122 -1.49 7.38 12.08
N ALA A 123 -2.18 8.45 11.74
CA ALA A 123 -3.63 8.49 11.59
C ALA A 123 -4.06 8.18 10.15
N SER A 124 -3.30 8.62 9.16
CA SER A 124 -3.46 8.25 7.75
C SER A 124 -2.14 8.47 7.03
N GLU A 125 -1.88 7.73 5.96
CA GLU A 125 -0.80 8.02 5.04
C GLU A 125 -1.18 7.61 3.62
N GLY A 126 -0.49 8.21 2.67
CA GLY A 126 -0.71 8.01 1.25
C GLY A 126 0.13 8.97 0.43
N ILE A 127 -0.19 9.11 -0.85
CA ILE A 127 0.45 10.09 -1.72
C ILE A 127 -0.40 11.35 -1.81
N LEU A 128 0.25 12.50 -1.69
CA LEU A 128 -0.31 13.80 -1.99
C LEU A 128 0.29 14.29 -3.30
N LEU A 129 -0.56 14.57 -4.28
CA LEU A 129 -0.21 15.12 -5.58
C LEU A 129 -0.70 16.57 -5.66
N ARG A 130 0.19 17.52 -5.98
CA ARG A 130 -0.22 18.89 -6.33
C ARG A 130 -0.56 18.93 -7.82
N ILE A 131 -1.84 19.02 -8.14
CA ILE A 131 -2.29 18.98 -9.54
C ILE A 131 -2.30 20.36 -10.20
N ASP A 132 -2.55 21.41 -9.42
CA ASP A 132 -2.55 22.82 -9.86
C ASP A 132 -2.27 23.76 -8.66
N ASP A 133 -2.39 25.07 -8.87
CA ASP A 133 -2.36 26.04 -7.79
C ASP A 133 -3.62 25.96 -6.92
N GLY A 134 -3.43 25.75 -5.63
CA GLY A 134 -4.53 25.55 -4.69
C GLY A 134 -5.31 24.24 -4.86
N GLU A 135 -4.86 23.31 -5.72
CA GLU A 135 -5.52 22.01 -5.94
C GLU A 135 -4.59 20.81 -5.73
N PHE A 136 -5.07 19.86 -4.93
CA PHE A 136 -4.33 18.67 -4.52
C PHE A 136 -5.21 17.43 -4.60
N VAL A 137 -4.61 16.27 -4.85
CA VAL A 137 -5.27 14.97 -4.72
C VAL A 137 -4.51 14.14 -3.70
N TYR A 138 -5.19 13.74 -2.63
CA TYR A 138 -4.69 12.81 -1.63
C TYR A 138 -5.21 11.42 -1.95
N THR A 139 -4.31 10.49 -2.26
CA THR A 139 -4.63 9.08 -2.49
C THR A 139 -4.10 8.24 -1.35
N ALA A 140 -4.99 7.54 -0.67
CA ALA A 140 -4.67 6.79 0.53
C ALA A 140 -5.60 5.60 0.72
N GLY A 141 -5.30 4.75 1.71
CA GLY A 141 -6.26 3.75 2.16
C GLY A 141 -7.61 4.40 2.52
N SER A 142 -7.61 5.57 3.17
CA SER A 142 -8.82 6.38 3.39
C SER A 142 -8.50 7.87 3.54
N GLY A 143 -9.39 8.71 3.00
CA GLY A 143 -9.40 10.16 3.18
C GLY A 143 -10.23 10.66 4.37
N ASP A 144 -10.86 9.78 5.15
CA ASP A 144 -11.82 10.17 6.21
C ASP A 144 -11.17 11.00 7.33
N TRP A 145 -9.93 10.67 7.71
CA TRP A 145 -9.16 11.47 8.68
C TRP A 145 -8.92 12.91 8.19
N LEU A 146 -8.55 13.07 6.91
CA LEU A 146 -8.36 14.37 6.29
C LEU A 146 -9.67 15.17 6.28
N VAL A 147 -10.77 14.56 5.84
CA VAL A 147 -12.09 15.22 5.81
C VAL A 147 -12.54 15.62 7.21
N TRP A 148 -12.34 14.75 8.19
CA TRP A 148 -12.66 15.03 9.59
C TRP A 148 -11.81 16.17 10.16
N GLN A 149 -10.51 16.19 9.89
CA GLN A 149 -9.63 17.28 10.34
C GLN A 149 -9.96 18.62 9.68
N LEU A 150 -10.36 18.60 8.40
CA LEU A 150 -10.83 19.80 7.72
C LEU A 150 -12.08 20.37 8.38
N SER A 151 -12.97 19.51 8.92
CA SER A 151 -14.22 19.96 9.55
C SER A 151 -14.08 20.45 10.99
N GLN A 152 -12.91 20.28 11.63
CA GLN A 152 -12.71 20.71 13.02
C GLN A 152 -12.68 22.23 13.21
N ARG A 153 -12.44 22.99 12.13
CA ARG A 153 -12.49 24.46 12.13
C ARG A 153 -12.76 24.99 10.72
N GLU A 154 -13.06 26.27 10.62
CA GLU A 154 -13.25 26.91 9.32
C GLU A 154 -11.92 27.09 8.57
N TRP A 155 -11.93 26.70 7.30
CA TRP A 155 -10.84 26.90 6.35
C TRP A 155 -11.41 27.47 5.05
N ALA A 156 -10.68 28.35 4.38
CA ALA A 156 -10.91 28.65 2.96
C ALA A 156 -10.36 27.50 2.09
N ALA A 157 -10.85 26.28 2.34
CA ALA A 157 -10.50 25.06 1.65
C ALA A 157 -11.67 24.05 1.72
N SER A 158 -11.79 23.20 0.72
CA SER A 158 -12.78 22.12 0.65
C SER A 158 -12.09 20.78 0.39
N ALA A 159 -12.76 19.69 0.78
CA ALA A 159 -12.36 18.32 0.44
C ALA A 159 -13.53 17.58 -0.23
N GLU A 160 -13.27 16.96 -1.37
CA GLU A 160 -14.25 16.19 -2.14
C GLU A 160 -13.76 14.74 -2.34
N ASP A 161 -14.63 13.76 -2.09
CA ASP A 161 -14.39 12.36 -2.46
C ASP A 161 -14.58 12.19 -3.97
N ILE A 162 -13.44 12.07 -4.68
CA ILE A 162 -13.38 11.83 -6.13
C ILE A 162 -12.95 10.39 -6.44
N SER A 163 -13.02 9.49 -5.45
CA SER A 163 -12.73 8.07 -5.62
C SER A 163 -13.48 7.41 -6.79
N PRO A 164 -14.78 7.69 -7.02
CA PRO A 164 -15.49 7.07 -8.14
C PRO A 164 -15.10 7.63 -9.52
N ASP A 165 -14.41 8.77 -9.58
CA ASP A 165 -14.17 9.48 -10.83
C ASP A 165 -12.85 9.07 -11.49
N LEU A 166 -11.92 8.45 -10.74
CA LEU A 166 -10.57 8.16 -11.19
C LEU A 166 -10.20 6.68 -11.05
N PHE A 167 -9.61 6.10 -12.10
CA PHE A 167 -8.85 4.86 -11.98
C PHE A 167 -7.39 5.15 -11.59
N ILE A 168 -6.72 4.14 -11.03
CA ILE A 168 -5.26 4.16 -10.81
C ILE A 168 -4.70 2.79 -11.21
N PHE A 169 -3.90 2.75 -12.28
CA PHE A 169 -3.18 1.55 -12.68
C PHE A 169 -1.68 1.73 -12.44
N GLY A 170 -1.08 0.81 -11.70
CA GLY A 170 0.35 0.79 -11.46
C GLY A 170 1.04 -0.12 -12.46
N VAL A 171 1.92 0.44 -13.29
CA VAL A 171 2.83 -0.31 -14.16
C VAL A 171 4.22 -0.32 -13.52
N GLN A 172 4.69 -1.47 -13.05
CA GLN A 172 5.85 -1.55 -12.15
C GLN A 172 6.80 -2.66 -12.56
N GLY A 173 8.10 -2.36 -12.57
CA GLY A 173 9.20 -3.23 -13.00
C GLY A 173 10.14 -2.54 -13.98
N PRO A 174 11.30 -3.14 -14.30
CA PRO A 174 12.30 -2.56 -15.20
C PRO A 174 11.71 -2.15 -16.56
N GLU A 175 10.73 -2.88 -17.09
CA GLU A 175 10.11 -2.59 -18.39
C GLU A 175 9.00 -1.53 -18.34
N SER A 176 8.67 -1.02 -17.15
CA SER A 176 7.50 -0.14 -16.97
C SER A 176 7.57 1.15 -17.80
N LEU A 177 8.76 1.74 -17.99
CA LEU A 177 8.93 2.91 -18.85
C LEU A 177 8.60 2.58 -20.30
N ALA A 178 9.15 1.49 -20.83
CA ALA A 178 8.94 1.08 -22.22
C ALA A 178 7.46 0.80 -22.51
N VAL A 179 6.77 0.12 -21.58
CA VAL A 179 5.33 -0.13 -21.68
C VAL A 179 4.52 1.15 -21.72
N VAL A 180 4.72 2.05 -20.74
CA VAL A 180 3.88 3.26 -20.66
C VAL A 180 4.18 4.19 -21.83
N SER A 181 5.44 4.33 -22.25
CA SER A 181 5.82 5.10 -23.44
C SER A 181 5.24 4.51 -24.73
N ALA A 182 5.23 3.19 -24.89
CA ALA A 182 4.62 2.55 -26.05
C ALA A 182 3.09 2.77 -26.09
N ALA A 183 2.42 2.73 -24.93
CA ALA A 183 0.99 2.93 -24.83
C ALA A 183 0.56 4.39 -25.10
N THR A 184 1.38 5.36 -24.66
CA THR A 184 1.08 6.79 -24.82
C THR A 184 1.62 7.36 -26.13
N GLY A 185 2.63 6.74 -26.74
CA GLY A 185 3.37 7.28 -27.87
C GLY A 185 4.32 8.43 -27.48
N ASP A 186 4.59 8.61 -26.19
CA ASP A 186 5.26 9.75 -25.60
C ASP A 186 6.60 9.34 -24.94
N ASP A 187 7.62 10.20 -25.01
CA ASP A 187 8.82 10.07 -24.18
C ASP A 187 8.51 10.50 -22.74
N LEU A 188 8.76 9.60 -21.77
CA LEU A 188 8.46 9.80 -20.34
C LEU A 188 9.73 9.88 -19.48
N THR A 189 10.91 9.95 -20.11
CA THR A 189 12.20 10.06 -19.39
C THR A 189 12.37 11.39 -18.65
N ASP A 190 11.57 12.39 -19.00
CA ASP A 190 11.52 13.70 -18.34
C ASP A 190 10.88 13.65 -16.94
N ILE A 191 10.06 12.63 -16.68
CA ILE A 191 9.37 12.46 -15.40
C ILE A 191 10.37 11.94 -14.36
N ARG A 192 10.89 12.84 -13.53
CA ARG A 192 11.73 12.48 -12.37
C ARG A 192 10.92 11.70 -11.33
N PHE A 193 11.60 10.94 -10.47
CA PHE A 193 10.94 10.23 -9.36
C PHE A 193 10.09 11.20 -8.51
N ASN A 194 8.86 10.77 -8.17
CA ASN A 194 7.84 11.58 -7.51
C ASN A 194 7.43 12.85 -8.27
N ARG A 195 7.45 12.79 -9.61
CA ARG A 195 6.85 13.79 -10.49
C ARG A 195 5.77 13.14 -11.36
N SER A 196 4.97 14.00 -11.96
CA SER A 196 3.90 13.62 -12.85
C SER A 196 3.69 14.66 -13.94
N ARG A 197 3.14 14.20 -15.06
CA ARG A 197 2.62 15.08 -16.11
C ARG A 197 1.37 14.47 -16.74
N VAL A 198 0.60 15.31 -17.43
CA VAL A 198 -0.52 14.84 -18.26
C VAL A 198 0.04 14.41 -19.62
N THR A 199 -0.55 13.36 -20.19
CA THR A 199 -0.32 12.84 -21.54
C THR A 199 -1.63 12.32 -22.10
N GLN A 200 -1.63 11.92 -23.38
CA GLN A 200 -2.77 11.28 -24.04
C GLN A 200 -2.51 9.78 -24.15
N LEU A 201 -3.54 8.98 -23.90
CA LEU A 201 -3.54 7.54 -24.18
C LEU A 201 -4.87 7.23 -24.86
N ASN A 202 -4.83 6.77 -26.11
CA ASN A 202 -6.02 6.58 -26.96
C ASN A 202 -6.95 7.81 -27.02
N GLY A 203 -6.38 9.02 -27.00
CA GLY A 203 -7.14 10.27 -27.02
C GLY A 203 -7.74 10.69 -25.67
N VAL A 204 -7.56 9.89 -24.61
CA VAL A 204 -7.96 10.20 -23.24
C VAL A 204 -6.81 10.90 -22.53
N ALA A 205 -7.11 12.01 -21.84
CA ALA A 205 -6.14 12.67 -20.98
C ALA A 205 -5.90 11.84 -19.71
N VAL A 206 -4.67 11.37 -19.54
CA VAL A 206 -4.23 10.61 -18.36
C VAL A 206 -3.04 11.32 -17.72
N ARG A 207 -2.94 11.24 -16.39
CA ARG A 207 -1.76 11.70 -15.66
C ARG A 207 -0.86 10.51 -15.38
N VAL A 208 0.39 10.61 -15.83
CA VAL A 208 1.44 9.61 -15.55
C VAL A 208 2.29 10.14 -14.41
N LEU A 209 2.40 9.35 -13.34
CA LEU A 209 3.21 9.63 -12.16
C LEU A 209 4.37 8.64 -12.15
N ARG A 210 5.62 9.09 -11.99
CA ARG A 210 6.74 8.19 -11.73
C ARG A 210 6.87 7.95 -10.22
N THR A 211 6.23 6.89 -9.75
CA THR A 211 6.19 6.47 -8.34
C THR A 211 5.94 4.98 -8.25
N GLY A 212 6.22 4.37 -7.09
CA GLY A 212 6.04 2.94 -6.92
C GLY A 212 6.46 2.41 -5.55
N ILE A 213 5.86 1.28 -5.21
CA ILE A 213 6.06 0.53 -3.96
C ILE A 213 6.60 -0.89 -4.21
N SER A 214 7.03 -1.16 -5.44
CA SER A 214 7.65 -2.42 -5.87
C SER A 214 9.15 -2.48 -5.61
N GLY A 215 9.77 -1.35 -5.23
CA GLY A 215 11.23 -1.23 -5.13
C GLY A 215 11.93 -1.24 -6.49
N GLU A 216 11.18 -1.24 -7.59
CA GLU A 216 11.68 -1.19 -8.97
C GLU A 216 11.23 0.12 -9.65
N LEU A 217 11.72 0.38 -10.86
CA LEU A 217 11.16 1.44 -11.69
C LEU A 217 9.65 1.25 -11.82
N GLY A 218 8.89 2.33 -11.77
CA GLY A 218 7.44 2.23 -11.77
C GLY A 218 6.75 3.53 -12.08
N TYR A 219 5.57 3.37 -12.67
CA TYR A 219 4.67 4.43 -13.04
C TYR A 219 3.26 4.11 -12.55
N GLU A 220 2.49 5.15 -12.23
CA GLU A 220 1.04 5.06 -12.10
C GLU A 220 0.39 5.87 -13.21
N VAL A 221 -0.66 5.31 -13.82
CA VAL A 221 -1.50 5.99 -14.80
C VAL A 221 -2.84 6.26 -14.13
N HIS A 222 -3.17 7.54 -13.97
CA HIS A 222 -4.42 8.01 -13.39
C HIS A 222 -5.27 8.64 -14.48
N GLY A 223 -6.57 8.36 -14.51
CA GLY A 223 -7.47 8.94 -15.51
C GLY A 223 -8.94 8.73 -15.18
N PRO A 224 -9.86 9.24 -16.02
CA PRO A 224 -11.30 9.15 -15.77
C PRO A 224 -11.78 7.69 -15.75
N ALA A 225 -12.54 7.31 -14.73
CA ALA A 225 -13.00 5.95 -14.51
C ALA A 225 -13.81 5.37 -15.69
N GLU A 226 -14.52 6.20 -16.46
CA GLU A 226 -15.29 5.75 -17.62
C GLU A 226 -14.44 5.10 -18.73
N HIS A 227 -13.15 5.46 -18.80
CA HIS A 227 -12.18 4.93 -19.76
C HIS A 227 -11.31 3.79 -19.19
N ALA A 228 -11.56 3.35 -17.96
CA ALA A 228 -10.71 2.39 -17.26
C ALA A 228 -10.47 1.09 -18.05
N ASP A 229 -11.52 0.49 -18.64
CA ASP A 229 -11.38 -0.72 -19.47
C ASP A 229 -10.48 -0.50 -20.70
N GLU A 230 -10.66 0.63 -21.37
CA GLU A 230 -9.94 1.00 -22.59
C GLU A 230 -8.44 1.19 -22.28
N ILE A 231 -8.14 1.96 -21.24
CA ILE A 231 -6.77 2.25 -20.81
C ILE A 231 -6.07 0.99 -20.29
N TRP A 232 -6.76 0.16 -19.50
CA TRP A 232 -6.21 -1.12 -19.04
C TRP A 232 -5.82 -2.01 -20.22
N SER A 233 -6.72 -2.16 -21.19
CA SER A 233 -6.48 -3.00 -22.37
C SER A 233 -5.29 -2.48 -23.19
N ALA A 234 -5.22 -1.16 -23.41
CA ALA A 234 -4.15 -0.54 -24.16
C ALA A 234 -2.77 -0.72 -23.51
N LEU A 235 -2.68 -0.58 -22.18
CA LEU A 235 -1.43 -0.82 -21.43
C LEU A 235 -1.00 -2.29 -21.49
N VAL A 236 -1.95 -3.22 -21.37
CA VAL A 236 -1.66 -4.66 -21.50
C VAL A 236 -1.19 -5.02 -22.90
N GLU A 237 -1.85 -4.49 -23.94
CA GLU A 237 -1.49 -4.74 -25.34
C GLU A 237 -0.11 -4.16 -25.67
N ALA A 238 0.14 -2.89 -25.31
CA ALA A 238 1.42 -2.24 -25.51
C ALA A 238 2.55 -2.92 -24.72
N GLY A 239 2.24 -3.50 -23.56
CA GLY A 239 3.20 -4.20 -22.71
C GLY A 239 3.50 -5.64 -23.12
N ALA A 240 2.74 -6.24 -24.04
CA ALA A 240 2.91 -7.64 -24.42
C ALA A 240 4.32 -7.98 -24.97
N PRO A 241 4.95 -7.16 -25.83
CA PRO A 241 6.34 -7.38 -26.27
C PRO A 241 7.37 -7.33 -25.14
N TYR A 242 7.05 -6.63 -24.05
CA TYR A 242 7.91 -6.43 -22.88
C TYR A 242 7.61 -7.43 -21.75
N GLY A 243 6.75 -8.42 -22.00
CA GLY A 243 6.43 -9.46 -21.02
C GLY A 243 5.61 -8.97 -19.83
N ILE A 244 4.78 -7.93 -20.01
CA ILE A 244 3.88 -7.43 -18.96
C ILE A 244 3.00 -8.56 -18.39
N LYS A 245 2.84 -8.58 -17.06
CA LYS A 245 1.90 -9.47 -16.36
C LYS A 245 0.79 -8.66 -15.70
N LYS A 246 -0.39 -9.26 -15.54
CA LYS A 246 -1.46 -8.67 -14.71
C LYS A 246 -1.25 -9.11 -13.27
N LEU A 247 -1.22 -8.18 -12.32
CA LEU A 247 -1.00 -8.47 -10.90
C LEU A 247 -2.34 -8.65 -10.18
N GLY A 248 -2.63 -9.87 -9.74
CA GLY A 248 -3.79 -10.18 -8.92
C GLY A 248 -3.63 -9.74 -7.47
N PHE A 249 -4.76 -9.60 -6.78
CA PHE A 249 -4.81 -9.15 -5.39
C PHE A 249 -3.98 -10.02 -4.43
N ARG A 250 -3.85 -11.33 -4.71
CA ARG A 250 -3.09 -12.27 -3.88
C ARG A 250 -1.60 -11.97 -3.84
N ALA A 251 -1.02 -11.58 -4.98
CA ALA A 251 0.40 -11.29 -5.10
C ALA A 251 0.76 -9.84 -4.72
N GLN A 252 -0.24 -8.95 -4.61
CA GLN A 252 -0.03 -7.51 -4.45
C GLN A 252 0.78 -7.10 -3.20
N SER A 253 0.81 -7.88 -2.13
CA SER A 253 1.61 -7.54 -0.93
C SER A 253 3.08 -7.93 -1.08
N ILE A 254 3.43 -8.85 -1.99
CA ILE A 254 4.79 -9.42 -2.09
C ILE A 254 5.83 -8.33 -2.27
N GLN A 255 5.66 -7.48 -3.29
CA GLN A 255 6.64 -6.46 -3.65
C GLN A 255 6.74 -5.32 -2.62
N HIS A 256 5.67 -5.05 -1.85
CA HIS A 256 5.71 -4.07 -0.75
C HIS A 256 6.63 -4.56 0.35
N ILE A 257 6.46 -5.84 0.71
CA ILE A 257 7.24 -6.51 1.76
C ILE A 257 8.69 -6.65 1.33
N GLU A 258 8.95 -7.12 0.10
CA GLU A 258 10.31 -7.22 -0.46
C GLU A 258 11.03 -5.86 -0.48
N SER A 259 10.28 -4.77 -0.68
CA SER A 259 10.79 -3.39 -0.67
C SER A 259 10.93 -2.79 0.73
N GLY A 260 10.58 -3.51 1.79
CA GLY A 260 10.66 -2.99 3.16
C GLY A 260 9.69 -1.85 3.44
N ILE A 261 8.54 -1.79 2.75
CA ILE A 261 7.57 -0.70 2.89
C ILE A 261 6.43 -1.15 3.79
N ALA A 262 6.41 -0.61 5.02
CA ALA A 262 5.28 -0.81 5.94
C ALA A 262 4.00 -0.21 5.35
N THR A 263 2.92 -0.99 5.36
CA THR A 263 1.63 -0.64 4.76
C THR A 263 0.54 -0.58 5.82
N ASN A 264 -0.27 0.49 5.79
CA ASN A 264 -1.43 0.66 6.65
C ASN A 264 -2.43 -0.52 6.53
N GLY A 265 -2.88 -1.07 7.66
CA GLY A 265 -3.80 -2.21 7.70
C GLY A 265 -3.13 -3.57 7.44
N LEU A 266 -1.82 -3.59 7.22
CA LEU A 266 -0.99 -4.79 7.14
C LEU A 266 0.04 -4.82 8.27
N ASP A 267 0.79 -3.73 8.43
CA ASP A 267 1.94 -3.65 9.35
C ASP A 267 1.67 -2.82 10.61
N TYR A 268 0.63 -1.99 10.55
CA TYR A 268 0.12 -1.21 11.67
C TYR A 268 -1.34 -0.87 11.45
N MET A 269 -2.05 -0.61 12.54
CA MET A 269 -3.38 -0.02 12.50
C MET A 269 -3.26 1.49 12.63
N PRO A 270 -4.04 2.28 11.87
CA PRO A 270 -3.97 3.73 11.97
C PRO A 270 -4.72 4.20 13.21
N SER A 271 -4.24 5.26 13.87
CA SER A 271 -4.92 5.80 15.06
C SER A 271 -6.30 6.38 14.75
N SER A 272 -6.51 6.80 13.48
CA SER A 272 -7.83 7.20 13.01
C SER A 272 -8.88 6.10 13.17
N ALA A 273 -8.51 4.81 13.25
CA ALA A 273 -9.44 3.69 13.43
C ALA A 273 -10.29 3.80 14.71
N ILE A 274 -9.84 4.54 15.72
CA ILE A 274 -10.56 4.75 16.99
C ILE A 274 -10.99 6.20 17.24
N THR A 275 -10.77 7.11 16.28
CA THR A 275 -11.23 8.51 16.38
C THR A 275 -12.67 8.65 15.85
N PRO A 276 -13.48 9.65 16.28
CA PRO A 276 -14.81 9.89 15.69
C PRO A 276 -14.83 10.02 14.15
N GLY A 277 -13.73 10.45 13.52
CA GLY A 277 -13.52 10.47 12.07
C GLY A 277 -13.09 9.12 11.45
N ALA A 278 -13.20 8.00 12.17
CA ALA A 278 -12.66 6.72 11.76
C ALA A 278 -13.20 6.23 10.42
N ALA A 279 -12.27 5.78 9.58
CA ALA A 279 -12.58 5.20 8.29
C ALA A 279 -13.38 3.92 8.44
N TRP A 280 -14.43 3.77 7.62
CA TRP A 280 -15.30 2.59 7.67
C TRP A 280 -14.52 1.27 7.49
N GLN A 281 -13.45 1.28 6.71
CA GLN A 281 -12.64 0.10 6.40
C GLN A 281 -11.95 -0.53 7.61
N PHE A 282 -11.65 0.24 8.66
CA PHE A 282 -10.96 -0.26 9.85
C PHE A 282 -11.90 -0.58 11.01
N LYS A 283 -13.19 -0.23 10.91
CA LYS A 283 -14.18 -0.45 11.97
C LYS A 283 -14.56 -1.92 12.19
N ARG A 284 -14.06 -2.86 11.37
CA ARG A 284 -14.53 -4.26 11.32
C ARG A 284 -13.45 -5.34 11.36
N SER A 285 -12.17 -4.97 11.47
CA SER A 285 -11.08 -5.95 11.40
C SER A 285 -10.25 -5.91 12.68
N TYR A 286 -10.28 -6.99 13.44
CA TYR A 286 -9.32 -7.22 14.52
C TYR A 286 -8.06 -7.86 13.94
N PRO A 287 -6.86 -7.36 14.30
CA PRO A 287 -5.61 -8.03 13.95
C PRO A 287 -5.58 -9.49 14.42
N GLY A 288 -5.08 -10.37 13.56
CA GLY A 288 -4.79 -11.76 13.90
C GLY A 288 -3.33 -11.95 14.33
N GLY A 289 -2.92 -13.21 14.47
CA GLY A 289 -1.55 -13.61 14.82
C GLY A 289 -1.38 -13.99 16.29
N SER A 290 -0.13 -14.26 16.68
CA SER A 290 0.20 -14.71 18.04
C SER A 290 0.35 -13.58 19.06
N PHE A 291 0.49 -12.33 18.61
CA PHE A 291 0.64 -11.18 19.49
C PHE A 291 -0.65 -10.90 20.27
N VAL A 292 -0.55 -10.84 21.60
CA VAL A 292 -1.66 -10.47 22.47
C VAL A 292 -1.45 -9.04 22.92
N ALA A 293 -2.17 -8.11 22.30
CA ALA A 293 -2.15 -6.71 22.68
C ALA A 293 -2.86 -6.48 24.02
N GLU A 294 -2.29 -5.61 24.85
CA GLU A 294 -2.96 -5.11 26.07
C GLU A 294 -3.99 -4.04 25.73
N SER A 295 -3.71 -3.26 24.67
CA SER A 295 -4.57 -2.21 24.15
C SER A 295 -4.54 -2.20 22.63
N PHE A 296 -5.61 -1.72 21.99
CA PHE A 296 -5.65 -1.54 20.54
C PHE A 296 -4.55 -0.58 20.02
N THR A 297 -4.05 0.30 20.88
CA THR A 297 -2.93 1.20 20.58
C THR A 297 -1.60 0.46 20.33
N ASP A 298 -1.45 -0.79 20.78
CA ASP A 298 -0.23 -1.58 20.56
C ASP A 298 -0.01 -1.93 19.07
N TYR A 299 -1.07 -1.83 18.27
CA TYR A 299 -1.02 -1.98 16.83
C TYR A 299 -0.65 -0.68 16.09
N PHE A 300 -0.57 0.47 16.79
CA PHE A 300 -0.24 1.75 16.17
C PHE A 300 1.27 1.88 15.99
N ARG A 301 1.68 2.73 15.06
CA ARG A 301 3.08 3.08 14.86
C ARG A 301 3.25 4.57 14.75
N ARG A 302 4.40 5.04 15.21
CA ARG A 302 4.94 6.37 14.90
C ARG A 302 5.75 6.30 13.62
N PRO A 303 5.81 7.40 12.83
CA PRO A 303 6.61 7.44 11.61
C PRO A 303 8.11 7.18 11.86
N THR A 304 8.62 7.56 13.02
CA THR A 304 10.01 7.35 13.45
C THR A 304 10.35 5.88 13.65
N GLU A 305 9.43 5.06 14.18
CA GLU A 305 9.59 3.61 14.29
C GLU A 305 9.78 2.97 12.90
N LEU A 306 9.13 3.53 11.87
CA LEU A 306 9.16 3.06 10.48
C LEU A 306 10.29 3.68 9.65
N GLY A 307 11.14 4.52 10.24
CA GLY A 307 12.24 5.21 9.54
C GLY A 307 11.79 6.40 8.69
N TRP A 308 10.57 6.90 8.85
CA TRP A 308 10.01 8.02 8.08
C TRP A 308 10.33 9.40 8.68
N GLY A 309 10.87 9.45 9.91
CA GLY A 309 11.23 10.67 10.65
C GLY A 309 12.53 11.37 10.21
N GLY A 310 12.77 11.51 8.91
CA GLY A 310 14.02 12.04 8.36
C GLY A 310 14.36 13.50 8.74
N ARG A 311 15.59 13.93 8.42
CA ARG A 311 16.06 15.30 8.64
C ARG A 311 15.16 16.30 7.90
N GLY A 312 14.32 17.01 8.63
CA GLY A 312 13.34 17.94 8.07
C GLY A 312 11.92 17.76 8.60
N ALA A 313 11.59 16.64 9.24
CA ALA A 313 10.24 16.36 9.74
C ALA A 313 9.74 17.33 10.84
N LEU A 314 10.59 18.22 11.37
CA LEU A 314 10.26 19.13 12.49
C LEU A 314 10.43 20.62 12.13
N THR A 315 10.57 20.94 10.83
CA THR A 315 10.86 22.31 10.34
C THR A 315 9.66 23.25 10.34
N HIS A 316 8.44 22.71 10.36
CA HIS A 316 7.18 23.48 10.43
C HIS A 316 6.28 22.99 11.57
N LYS A 317 5.14 23.66 11.77
CA LYS A 317 4.12 23.27 12.74
C LYS A 317 3.11 22.32 12.10
N PHE A 318 2.80 21.21 12.76
CA PHE A 318 1.80 20.22 12.35
C PHE A 318 1.31 19.42 13.57
N ILE A 319 0.19 18.72 13.42
CA ILE A 319 -0.42 17.87 14.46
C ILE A 319 0.53 16.74 14.84
N GLY A 320 0.75 16.50 16.14
CA GLY A 320 1.65 15.45 16.63
C GLY A 320 3.14 15.82 16.64
N ARG A 321 3.51 17.03 16.20
CA ARG A 321 4.90 17.51 16.19
C ARG A 321 5.53 17.44 17.58
N ASP A 322 4.84 17.93 18.60
CA ASP A 322 5.42 18.04 19.95
C ASP A 322 5.70 16.67 20.56
N ALA A 323 4.88 15.65 20.25
CA ALA A 323 5.15 14.26 20.62
C ALA A 323 6.38 13.69 19.91
N LEU A 324 6.62 14.04 18.64
CA LEU A 324 7.86 13.66 17.93
C LEU A 324 9.10 14.38 18.48
N VAL A 325 8.98 15.65 18.88
CA VAL A 325 10.06 16.38 19.57
C VAL A 325 10.41 15.70 20.88
N ALA A 326 9.41 15.41 21.71
CA ALA A 326 9.61 14.73 22.99
C ALA A 326 10.25 13.33 22.81
N GLU A 327 9.86 12.59 21.77
CA GLU A 327 10.50 11.31 21.45
C GLU A 327 11.98 11.47 21.05
N ALA A 328 12.29 12.47 20.21
CA ALA A 328 13.67 12.75 19.82
C ALA A 328 14.52 13.14 21.03
N GLU A 329 14.01 13.98 21.93
CA GLU A 329 14.66 14.36 23.19
C GLU A 329 14.87 13.16 24.13
N ALA A 330 13.97 12.18 24.10
CA ALA A 330 14.11 10.92 24.83
C ALA A 330 15.07 9.90 24.19
N GLY A 331 15.75 10.24 23.09
CA GLY A 331 16.72 9.36 22.40
C GLY A 331 16.13 8.57 21.22
N GLY A 332 14.95 8.97 20.73
CA GLY A 332 14.27 8.39 19.57
C GLY A 332 13.39 7.18 19.90
N PRO A 333 12.87 6.48 18.88
CA PRO A 333 11.87 5.42 19.07
C PRO A 333 12.47 4.17 19.74
N ARG A 334 11.77 3.61 20.74
CA ARG A 334 12.25 2.40 21.45
C ARG A 334 12.40 1.20 20.52
N ARG A 335 11.51 1.09 19.54
CA ARG A 335 11.50 0.06 18.51
C ARG A 335 11.83 0.65 17.14
N ILE A 336 12.39 -0.17 16.27
CA ILE A 336 12.70 0.21 14.90
C ILE A 336 12.27 -0.87 13.92
N HIS A 337 11.95 -0.43 12.70
CA HIS A 337 11.54 -1.27 11.60
C HIS A 337 12.74 -2.02 11.01
N VAL A 338 12.59 -3.33 10.87
CA VAL A 338 13.58 -4.27 10.34
C VAL A 338 12.90 -5.31 9.46
N GLY A 339 13.69 -6.04 8.67
CA GLY A 339 13.23 -7.25 8.00
C GLY A 339 13.56 -8.48 8.85
N LEU A 340 12.76 -9.53 8.72
CA LEU A 340 13.05 -10.86 9.24
C LEU A 340 13.11 -11.86 8.09
N THR A 341 14.16 -12.67 8.05
CA THR A 341 14.22 -13.88 7.21
C THR A 341 13.92 -15.09 8.08
N TRP A 342 12.88 -15.85 7.74
CA TRP A 342 12.45 -17.00 8.53
C TRP A 342 13.23 -18.25 8.14
N ASN A 343 13.54 -19.10 9.12
CA ASN A 343 14.18 -20.38 8.91
C ASN A 343 13.27 -21.28 8.07
N SER A 344 13.81 -21.79 6.96
CA SER A 344 13.03 -22.57 5.99
C SER A 344 12.60 -23.93 6.52
N ASP A 345 13.43 -24.59 7.34
CA ASP A 345 13.08 -25.89 7.92
C ASP A 345 11.91 -25.76 8.90
N ASP A 346 11.90 -24.71 9.73
CA ASP A 346 10.81 -24.45 10.67
C ASP A 346 9.51 -24.11 9.94
N VAL A 347 9.58 -23.31 8.87
CA VAL A 347 8.43 -23.03 7.99
C VAL A 347 7.92 -24.31 7.34
N LEU A 348 8.80 -25.14 6.78
CA LEU A 348 8.43 -26.42 6.18
C LEU A 348 7.83 -27.37 7.21
N ASP A 349 8.28 -27.33 8.47
CA ASP A 349 7.72 -28.14 9.54
C ASP A 349 6.27 -27.76 9.88
N VAL A 350 5.89 -26.48 9.76
CA VAL A 350 4.48 -26.05 9.86
C VAL A 350 3.64 -26.77 8.80
N PHE A 351 4.08 -26.79 7.54
CA PHE A 351 3.36 -27.49 6.47
C PHE A 351 3.36 -29.01 6.68
N ALA A 352 4.50 -29.59 7.04
CA ALA A 352 4.62 -31.01 7.30
C ALA A 352 3.72 -31.47 8.44
N SER A 353 3.44 -30.60 9.42
CA SER A 353 2.59 -30.94 10.56
C SER A 353 1.11 -31.15 10.22
N TYR A 354 0.61 -30.65 9.09
CA TYR A 354 -0.72 -31.00 8.59
C TYR A 354 -0.86 -32.49 8.26
N PHE A 355 0.26 -33.20 8.05
CA PHE A 355 0.30 -34.60 7.65
C PHE A 355 0.75 -35.52 8.80
N ARG A 356 0.76 -35.03 10.04
CA ARG A 356 1.15 -35.78 11.24
C ARG A 356 -0.03 -35.82 12.21
N ASP A 357 -0.09 -36.87 13.04
CA ASP A 357 -1.07 -36.93 14.12
C ASP A 357 -0.82 -35.81 15.14
N GLY A 358 -1.88 -35.12 15.58
CA GLY A 358 -1.81 -34.04 16.55
C GLY A 358 -2.81 -32.92 16.27
N ASP A 359 -2.66 -31.82 17.01
CA ASP A 359 -3.47 -30.62 16.80
C ASP A 359 -3.12 -29.95 15.46
N LEU A 360 -4.15 -29.48 14.75
CA LEU A 360 -3.95 -28.74 13.51
C LEU A 360 -3.20 -27.43 13.77
N PRO A 361 -2.15 -27.12 13.00
CA PRO A 361 -1.45 -25.84 13.12
C PRO A 361 -2.31 -24.71 12.56
N GLU A 362 -2.02 -23.48 12.98
CA GLU A 362 -2.59 -22.29 12.36
C GLU A 362 -2.21 -22.22 10.85
N PRO A 363 -3.17 -21.96 9.95
CA PRO A 363 -2.94 -21.86 8.51
C PRO A 363 -1.88 -20.84 8.09
N MET A 364 -0.83 -21.34 7.44
CA MET A 364 0.21 -20.50 6.84
C MET A 364 -0.04 -20.32 5.33
N GLU A 365 -0.80 -19.29 4.95
CA GLU A 365 -1.07 -18.95 3.55
C GLU A 365 0.21 -18.64 2.75
N LEU A 366 0.24 -18.98 1.46
CA LEU A 366 1.35 -18.69 0.53
C LEU A 366 0.82 -18.03 -0.76
N PRO A 367 1.20 -16.78 -1.06
CA PRO A 367 1.63 -15.76 -0.11
C PRO A 367 0.46 -15.44 0.84
N LYS A 368 0.71 -14.68 1.90
CA LYS A 368 -0.37 -14.17 2.76
C LYS A 368 -1.15 -13.11 1.96
N VAL A 369 -2.45 -13.34 1.78
CA VAL A 369 -3.34 -12.29 1.25
C VAL A 369 -3.43 -11.15 2.27
N GLN A 370 -3.55 -9.90 1.82
CA GLN A 370 -3.56 -8.71 2.67
C GLN A 370 -4.43 -8.83 3.93
N GLY A 371 -4.00 -8.21 5.02
CA GLY A 371 -4.73 -8.10 6.27
C GLY A 371 -3.80 -8.06 7.49
N PRO A 372 -4.26 -7.48 8.62
CA PRO A 372 -3.41 -7.26 9.78
C PRO A 372 -3.16 -8.57 10.53
N VAL A 373 -1.92 -9.07 10.48
CA VAL A 373 -1.45 -10.22 11.27
C VAL A 373 -0.18 -9.82 11.99
N PHE A 374 -0.20 -9.94 13.31
CA PHE A 374 0.87 -9.53 14.21
C PHE A 374 1.33 -10.74 15.00
N ASP A 375 2.55 -11.19 14.74
CA ASP A 375 3.15 -12.31 15.44
C ASP A 375 4.22 -11.82 16.41
N GLN A 376 4.19 -12.32 17.63
CA GLN A 376 5.13 -11.96 18.69
C GLN A 376 6.57 -12.37 18.29
N VAL A 377 7.49 -11.40 18.31
CA VAL A 377 8.93 -11.65 18.14
C VAL A 377 9.57 -11.74 19.52
N ARG A 378 10.48 -12.72 19.70
CA ARG A 378 11.16 -12.99 20.97
C ARG A 378 12.67 -13.15 20.81
N VAL A 379 13.39 -12.84 21.88
CA VAL A 379 14.81 -13.18 22.09
C VAL A 379 14.90 -13.87 23.44
N ASP A 380 15.49 -15.06 23.47
CA ASP A 380 15.62 -15.87 24.70
C ASP A 380 14.30 -16.07 25.46
N GLY A 381 13.17 -16.16 24.72
CA GLY A 381 11.82 -16.33 25.26
C GLY A 381 11.11 -15.02 25.63
N GLU A 382 11.83 -13.90 25.71
CA GLU A 382 11.28 -12.59 26.10
C GLU A 382 10.73 -11.83 24.88
N PRO A 383 9.57 -11.15 25.00
CA PRO A 383 8.96 -10.39 23.90
C PRO A 383 9.77 -9.12 23.58
N VAL A 384 10.22 -8.99 22.34
CA VAL A 384 11.02 -7.83 21.88
C VAL A 384 10.33 -7.00 20.79
N GLY A 385 9.19 -7.44 20.26
CA GLY A 385 8.49 -6.72 19.21
C GLY A 385 7.49 -7.59 18.47
N VAL A 386 7.11 -7.16 17.27
CA VAL A 386 6.12 -7.89 16.46
C VAL A 386 6.56 -7.97 15.00
N SER A 387 6.28 -9.11 14.40
CA SER A 387 6.41 -9.40 12.98
C SER A 387 5.06 -9.15 12.31
N THR A 388 5.10 -8.53 11.14
CA THR A 388 3.94 -8.18 10.31
C THR A 388 4.27 -8.40 8.83
N GLY A 389 3.30 -8.28 7.93
CA GLY A 389 3.59 -8.33 6.49
C GLY A 389 4.40 -9.57 6.07
N ARG A 390 4.00 -10.77 6.52
CA ARG A 390 4.69 -12.01 6.15
C ARG A 390 4.36 -12.41 4.72
N THR A 391 5.36 -12.81 3.93
CA THR A 391 5.15 -13.46 2.65
C THR A 391 6.21 -14.51 2.35
N LEU A 392 5.88 -15.44 1.45
CA LEU A 392 6.88 -16.21 0.74
C LEU A 392 7.31 -15.39 -0.47
N SER A 393 8.53 -14.84 -0.42
CA SER A 393 9.12 -14.15 -1.57
C SER A 393 9.58 -15.18 -2.59
N VAL A 394 9.02 -15.12 -3.80
CA VAL A 394 9.46 -15.96 -4.93
C VAL A 394 10.80 -15.50 -5.49
N VAL A 395 11.09 -14.20 -5.39
CA VAL A 395 12.36 -13.60 -5.81
C VAL A 395 13.51 -14.08 -4.92
N LEU A 396 13.32 -14.00 -3.59
CA LEU A 396 14.33 -14.37 -2.60
C LEU A 396 14.29 -15.86 -2.21
N ARG A 397 13.25 -16.57 -2.66
CA ARG A 397 12.95 -17.98 -2.41
C ARG A 397 12.94 -18.35 -0.93
N ARG A 398 12.34 -17.49 -0.10
CA ARG A 398 12.28 -17.67 1.36
C ARG A 398 11.09 -16.91 1.94
N THR A 399 10.65 -17.35 3.12
CA THR A 399 9.67 -16.59 3.91
C THR A 399 10.36 -15.39 4.56
N ILE A 400 9.80 -14.21 4.33
CA ILE A 400 10.23 -12.95 4.92
C ILE A 400 9.05 -12.28 5.61
N SER A 401 9.34 -11.38 6.55
CA SER A 401 8.33 -10.50 7.13
C SER A 401 8.94 -9.17 7.53
N LEU A 402 8.12 -8.12 7.55
CA LEU A 402 8.50 -6.88 8.22
C LEU A 402 8.38 -7.08 9.73
N ALA A 403 9.11 -6.29 10.50
CA ALA A 403 8.97 -6.31 11.95
C ALA A 403 9.32 -4.96 12.56
N VAL A 404 8.70 -4.65 13.69
CA VAL A 404 9.08 -3.53 14.54
C VAL A 404 9.50 -4.11 15.88
N ILE A 405 10.82 -4.06 16.15
CA ILE A 405 11.44 -4.69 17.32
C ILE A 405 12.29 -3.70 18.11
N ASP A 406 12.52 -4.02 19.38
CA ASP A 406 13.31 -3.21 20.28
C ASP A 406 14.72 -2.97 19.71
N ARG A 407 15.16 -1.71 19.73
CA ARG A 407 16.39 -1.26 19.07
C ARG A 407 17.64 -2.06 19.48
N ALA A 408 17.65 -2.60 20.70
CA ALA A 408 18.73 -3.43 21.23
C ALA A 408 18.93 -4.76 20.46
N HIS A 409 17.90 -5.23 19.75
CA HIS A 409 17.89 -6.51 19.03
C HIS A 409 17.78 -6.33 17.50
N ALA A 410 17.92 -5.10 17.00
CA ALA A 410 17.64 -4.76 15.62
C ALA A 410 18.86 -4.83 14.68
N ALA A 411 20.03 -5.24 15.17
CA ALA A 411 21.21 -5.39 14.33
C ALA A 411 21.03 -6.55 13.33
N PRO A 412 21.35 -6.38 12.04
CA PRO A 412 21.36 -7.47 11.07
C PRO A 412 22.20 -8.66 11.56
N GLY A 413 21.71 -9.88 11.35
CA GLY A 413 22.30 -11.11 11.88
C GLY A 413 21.85 -11.50 13.29
N THR A 414 21.08 -10.65 13.98
CA THR A 414 20.51 -10.99 15.29
C THR A 414 19.50 -12.12 15.12
N ARG A 415 19.65 -13.19 15.92
CA ARG A 415 18.72 -14.33 15.95
C ARG A 415 17.53 -14.01 16.84
N VAL A 416 16.33 -14.25 16.32
CA VAL A 416 15.07 -14.09 17.02
C VAL A 416 14.19 -15.32 16.78
N THR A 417 13.11 -15.45 17.53
CA THR A 417 12.00 -16.37 17.19
C THR A 417 10.73 -15.58 16.93
N VAL A 418 9.93 -16.05 15.98
CA VAL A 418 8.56 -15.57 15.75
C VAL A 418 7.62 -16.65 16.25
N LEU A 419 6.75 -16.30 17.20
CA LEU A 419 5.72 -17.20 17.67
C LEU A 419 4.65 -17.32 16.58
N TRP A 420 4.52 -18.49 15.97
CA TRP A 420 3.50 -18.77 14.97
C TRP A 420 2.30 -19.48 15.60
N GLY A 421 1.10 -19.02 15.26
CA GLY A 421 -0.17 -19.55 15.74
C GLY A 421 -0.87 -18.62 16.72
N ARG A 422 -2.18 -18.44 16.54
CA ARG A 422 -2.98 -17.57 17.41
C ARG A 422 -3.16 -18.18 18.81
N PRO A 423 -3.41 -17.37 19.84
CA PRO A 423 -3.72 -17.87 21.18
C PRO A 423 -4.85 -18.91 21.14
N GLY A 424 -4.67 -20.03 21.85
CA GLY A 424 -5.63 -21.14 21.86
C GLY A 424 -5.48 -22.14 20.71
N THR A 425 -4.47 -21.99 19.85
CA THR A 425 -4.08 -23.00 18.84
C THR A 425 -2.71 -23.59 19.17
N ALA A 426 -2.31 -24.64 18.45
CA ALA A 426 -0.96 -25.18 18.54
C ALA A 426 0.07 -24.13 18.06
N GLN A 427 0.82 -23.56 19.00
CA GLN A 427 1.84 -22.54 18.72
C GLN A 427 3.23 -23.14 18.55
N ARG A 428 4.06 -22.48 17.73
CA ARG A 428 5.42 -22.90 17.41
C ARG A 428 6.35 -21.71 17.38
N GLU A 429 7.60 -21.90 17.79
CA GLU A 429 8.63 -20.89 17.60
C GLU A 429 9.32 -21.12 16.25
N ILE A 430 9.21 -20.14 15.35
CA ILE A 430 9.90 -20.13 14.07
C ILE A 430 11.18 -19.32 14.24
N ARG A 431 12.34 -19.95 14.07
CA ARG A 431 13.61 -19.22 14.09
C ARG A 431 13.63 -18.21 12.94
N ALA A 432 14.13 -17.02 13.19
CA ALA A 432 14.33 -16.00 12.17
C ALA A 432 15.60 -15.21 12.45
N GLU A 433 16.08 -14.51 11.43
CA GLU A 433 17.24 -13.63 11.50
C GLU A 433 16.83 -12.22 11.07
N VAL A 434 17.24 -11.23 11.85
CA VAL A 434 17.07 -9.81 11.50
C VAL A 434 17.92 -9.50 10.27
N THR A 435 17.32 -8.84 9.28
CA THR A 435 17.99 -8.43 8.04
C THR A 435 17.72 -6.95 7.74
N GLU A 436 18.61 -6.37 6.95
CA GLU A 436 18.43 -5.01 6.45
C GLU A 436 17.22 -4.93 5.51
N LEU A 437 16.57 -3.76 5.54
CA LEU A 437 15.54 -3.37 4.58
C LEU A 437 16.12 -2.32 3.62
N PRO A 438 15.70 -2.33 2.34
CA PRO A 438 14.83 -3.33 1.69
C PRO A 438 15.49 -4.72 1.55
N PHE A 439 14.69 -5.78 1.37
CA PHE A 439 15.24 -7.14 1.20
C PHE A 439 15.90 -7.38 -0.16
N LYS A 440 15.61 -6.51 -1.13
CA LYS A 440 16.20 -6.48 -2.47
C LYS A 440 16.65 -5.05 -2.80
N PRO A 441 17.55 -4.85 -3.78
CA PRO A 441 17.95 -3.52 -4.22
C PRO A 441 16.75 -2.61 -4.57
N ASP A 442 16.87 -1.32 -4.26
CA ASP A 442 15.86 -0.31 -4.59
C ASP A 442 16.26 0.44 -5.86
N HIS A 443 15.54 0.17 -6.95
CA HIS A 443 15.76 0.77 -8.26
C HIS A 443 14.73 1.85 -8.62
N ARG A 444 13.85 2.26 -7.69
CA ARG A 444 12.79 3.26 -7.96
C ARG A 444 13.35 4.58 -8.51
N ARG A 445 14.58 4.91 -8.13
CA ARG A 445 15.28 6.15 -8.47
C ARG A 445 16.36 5.98 -9.55
N VAL A 446 16.30 4.89 -10.33
CA VAL A 446 17.20 4.69 -11.48
C VAL A 446 17.20 5.91 -12.41
N ASP A 447 18.33 6.23 -13.01
CA ASP A 447 18.40 7.31 -14.00
C ASP A 447 17.81 6.85 -15.33
N VAL A 448 16.56 7.21 -15.58
CA VAL A 448 15.81 6.83 -16.78
C VAL A 448 16.33 7.52 -18.06
N GLN A 449 17.08 8.61 -17.94
CA GLN A 449 17.69 9.28 -19.10
C GLN A 449 18.97 8.58 -19.56
N ALA A 450 19.60 7.82 -18.66
CA ALA A 450 20.81 7.05 -18.94
C ALA A 450 20.50 5.59 -19.36
N MET A 451 19.23 5.18 -19.34
CA MET A 451 18.83 3.86 -19.82
C MET A 451 18.95 3.84 -21.35
N GLU A 452 19.72 2.89 -21.89
CA GLU A 452 19.77 2.66 -23.33
C GLU A 452 18.39 2.17 -23.79
N HIS A 453 17.68 3.00 -24.55
CA HIS A 453 16.43 2.60 -25.19
C HIS A 453 16.75 1.61 -26.31
N ALA A 454 16.42 0.32 -26.09
CA ALA A 454 16.55 -0.73 -27.10
C ALA A 454 15.43 -0.66 -28.13
#